data_AF-A0A1G9DE63-F1
#
_entry.id   AF-A0A1G9DE63-F1
#
_cell.length_a   1.000
_cell.length_b   1.000
_cell.length_c   1.000
_cell.angle_alpha   90.00
_cell.angle_beta   90.00
_cell.angle_gamma   90.00
#
_symmetry.space_group_name_H-M   'P 1'
#
loop_
_entity.id
_entity.type
_entity.pdbx_description
1 polymer ?
#
loop_
_entity_poly.entity_id
_entity_poly.type
_entity_poly.pdbx_seq_one_letter_code
_entity_poly.pdbx_strand_id
1 'polypeptide(L)'
;MSEGTPVRLAVPFINEEMVERFFLRNPHLQGADITPLDNRERGVGLPVLYNEFIAANLERDAWLFFLHEDFEFLGPLPELSGLRTEAVYGTFGARLEGRKPCMYGRHTCSNKDGSNARKTGIEIAAPTWVDTLDCQSILLHSAMLRAHPGLRFDEGLSFDLYAEEFCLNAQENHGLSVMVLPARFQHYSYGRIIERYREGLAHLAERYPDSAVPGTCTFIGGRAAELEAGFTYDNKALQAEAARR
;
A
#
# COMPACT_ATOMS: atom_id res chain seq x y z
N MET A 1 29.60 -4.22 14.50
CA MET A 1 28.25 -4.62 14.02
C MET A 1 28.00 -3.73 12.82
N SER A 2 27.89 -4.27 11.60
CA SER A 2 27.39 -3.44 10.50
C SER A 2 25.91 -3.19 10.80
N GLU A 3 25.58 -2.00 11.28
CA GLU A 3 24.19 -1.58 11.43
C GLU A 3 23.49 -1.77 10.07
N GLY A 4 22.34 -2.45 10.07
CA GLY A 4 21.57 -2.67 8.84
C GLY A 4 21.17 -1.34 8.19
N THR A 5 20.84 -1.36 6.90
CA THR A 5 20.37 -0.18 6.19
C THR A 5 19.19 0.47 6.94
N PRO A 6 19.24 1.78 7.24
CA PRO A 6 18.22 2.44 8.05
C PRO A 6 16.86 2.43 7.35
N VAL A 7 15.79 2.39 8.16
CA VAL A 7 14.41 2.51 7.69
C VAL A 7 13.80 3.79 8.21
N ARG A 8 13.16 4.56 7.32
CA ARG A 8 12.49 5.83 7.62
C ARG A 8 11.00 5.69 7.35
N LEU A 9 10.18 5.95 8.35
CA LEU A 9 8.73 5.83 8.27
C LEU A 9 8.14 7.20 7.92
N ALA A 10 7.35 7.27 6.86
CA ALA A 10 6.59 8.44 6.44
C ALA A 10 5.10 8.22 6.76
N VAL A 11 4.55 9.05 7.64
CA VAL A 11 3.17 8.88 8.14
C VAL A 11 2.36 10.16 7.94
N PRO A 12 1.69 10.32 6.78
CA PRO A 12 0.72 11.38 6.57
C PRO A 12 -0.42 11.30 7.55
N PHE A 13 -0.84 12.44 8.10
CA PHE A 13 -1.92 12.44 9.07
C PHE A 13 -2.83 13.65 8.99
N ILE A 14 -4.08 13.40 9.35
CA ILE A 14 -5.08 14.40 9.73
C ILE A 14 -5.55 14.17 11.18
N ASN A 15 -5.34 12.97 11.73
CA ASN A 15 -5.67 12.59 13.09
C ASN A 15 -4.39 12.42 13.93
N GLU A 16 -4.09 13.48 14.68
CA GLU A 16 -2.91 13.53 15.56
C GLU A 16 -2.91 12.44 16.65
N GLU A 17 -4.08 12.04 17.15
CA GLU A 17 -4.19 11.00 18.18
C GLU A 17 -3.71 9.64 17.64
N MET A 18 -4.04 9.33 16.38
CA MET A 18 -3.63 8.07 15.76
C MET A 18 -2.13 8.01 15.53
N VAL A 19 -1.50 9.09 15.05
CA VAL A 19 -0.04 9.15 14.92
C VAL A 19 0.64 9.02 16.27
N GLU A 20 0.18 9.76 17.27
CA GLU A 20 0.76 9.73 18.61
C GLU A 20 0.69 8.30 19.19
N ARG A 21 -0.47 7.64 19.09
CA ARG A 21 -0.69 6.32 19.67
C ARG A 21 0.00 5.21 18.87
N PHE A 22 -0.21 5.14 17.56
CA PHE A 22 0.18 4.00 16.74
C PHE A 22 1.65 4.05 16.29
N PHE A 23 2.26 5.24 16.32
CA PHE A 23 3.64 5.43 15.90
C PHE A 23 4.54 5.95 17.02
N LEU A 24 4.26 7.14 17.55
CA LEU A 24 5.20 7.84 18.45
C LEU A 24 5.30 7.20 19.84
N ARG A 25 4.19 6.65 20.35
CA ARG A 25 4.13 5.94 21.64
C ARG A 25 4.10 4.42 21.50
N ASN A 26 4.19 3.90 20.28
CA ASN A 26 4.10 2.46 20.07
C ASN A 26 5.38 1.78 20.59
N PRO A 27 5.29 0.86 21.57
CA PRO A 27 6.46 0.19 22.14
C PRO A 27 7.24 -0.65 21.12
N HIS A 28 6.60 -1.08 20.03
CA HIS A 28 7.25 -1.83 18.96
C HIS A 28 8.09 -0.96 18.01
N LEU A 29 7.95 0.36 18.09
CA LEU A 29 8.63 1.34 17.24
C LEU A 29 9.60 2.23 18.04
N GLN A 30 9.97 1.83 19.26
CA GLN A 30 10.95 2.58 20.05
C GLN A 30 12.28 2.70 19.29
N GLY A 31 12.71 3.94 19.07
CA GLY A 31 13.95 4.24 18.34
C GLY A 31 13.83 4.20 16.82
N ALA A 32 12.63 3.97 16.26
CA ALA A 32 12.41 4.07 14.81
C ALA A 32 12.50 5.54 14.34
N ASP A 33 13.02 5.75 13.13
CA ASP A 33 13.04 7.06 12.47
C ASP A 33 11.67 7.31 11.83
N ILE A 34 10.80 8.03 12.55
CA ILE A 34 9.43 8.33 12.15
C ILE A 34 9.33 9.80 11.78
N THR A 35 8.79 10.06 10.59
CA THR A 35 8.47 11.40 10.08
C THR A 35 6.96 11.52 9.89
N PRO A 36 6.24 12.11 10.85
CA PRO A 36 4.86 12.54 10.66
C PRO A 36 4.78 13.61 9.57
N LEU A 37 3.85 13.46 8.62
CA LEU A 37 3.61 14.43 7.55
C LEU A 37 2.24 15.08 7.77
N ASP A 38 2.22 16.28 8.35
CA ASP A 38 0.97 16.97 8.68
C ASP A 38 0.21 17.38 7.40
N ASN A 39 -0.99 16.84 7.25
CA ASN A 39 -1.89 17.11 6.13
C ASN A 39 -3.21 17.76 6.56
N ARG A 40 -3.32 18.20 7.83
CA ARG A 40 -4.56 18.78 8.40
C ARG A 40 -5.00 20.05 7.67
N GLU A 41 -4.05 20.92 7.35
CA GLU A 41 -4.32 22.19 6.66
C GLU A 41 -4.10 22.09 5.15
N ARG A 42 -3.13 21.28 4.71
CA ARG A 42 -2.78 21.17 3.29
C ARG A 42 -3.84 20.44 2.47
N GLY A 43 -4.42 19.37 3.03
CA GLY A 43 -5.46 18.57 2.36
C GLY A 43 -5.04 17.99 1.01
N VAL A 44 -3.74 17.79 0.77
CA VAL A 44 -3.22 17.26 -0.50
C VAL A 44 -3.31 15.73 -0.53
N GLY A 45 -3.28 15.16 -1.73
CA GLY A 45 -3.23 13.70 -1.91
C GLY A 45 -1.97 13.08 -1.28
N LEU A 46 -2.08 11.81 -0.85
CA LEU A 46 -0.96 11.05 -0.31
C LEU A 46 0.21 10.90 -1.29
N PRO A 47 -0.01 10.70 -2.61
CA PRO A 47 1.07 10.69 -3.60
C PRO A 47 1.99 11.91 -3.54
N VAL A 48 1.42 13.11 -3.37
CA VAL A 48 2.19 14.36 -3.27
C VAL A 48 3.10 14.32 -2.05
N LEU A 49 2.56 13.99 -0.87
CA LEU A 49 3.33 13.91 0.37
C LEU A 49 4.43 12.84 0.31
N TYR A 50 4.13 11.70 -0.32
CA TYR A 50 5.09 10.62 -0.49
C TYR A 50 6.20 10.99 -1.48
N ASN A 51 5.89 11.65 -2.58
CA ASN A 51 6.89 12.12 -3.53
C ASN A 51 7.77 13.22 -2.92
N GLU A 52 7.22 14.14 -2.12
CA GLU A 52 7.99 15.12 -1.34
C GLU A 52 8.96 14.42 -0.38
N PHE A 53 8.48 13.39 0.33
CA PHE A 53 9.32 12.59 1.22
C PHE A 53 10.40 11.82 0.47
N ILE A 54 10.09 11.24 -0.70
CA ILE A 54 11.07 10.60 -1.58
C ILE A 54 12.15 11.62 -1.97
N ALA A 55 11.76 12.80 -2.46
CA ALA A 55 12.70 13.83 -2.90
C ALA A 55 13.66 14.26 -1.78
N ALA A 56 13.16 14.39 -0.54
CA ALA A 56 13.97 14.75 0.62
C ALA A 56 14.94 13.63 1.07
N ASN A 57 14.71 12.39 0.65
CA ASN A 57 15.45 11.20 1.12
C ASN A 57 16.18 10.43 0.02
N LEU A 58 16.05 10.84 -1.24
CA LEU A 58 16.52 10.07 -2.40
C LEU A 58 18.03 9.81 -2.38
N GLU A 59 18.83 10.74 -1.87
CA GLU A 59 20.29 10.64 -1.81
C GLU A 59 20.81 9.77 -0.66
N ARG A 60 19.95 9.38 0.28
CA ARG A 60 20.33 8.52 1.41
C ARG A 60 20.25 7.07 0.98
N ASP A 61 21.12 6.20 1.50
CA ASP A 61 20.93 4.75 1.36
C ASP A 61 20.02 4.25 2.48
N ALA A 62 18.73 4.10 2.17
CA ALA A 62 17.70 3.88 3.17
C ALA A 62 16.48 3.18 2.58
N TRP A 63 15.79 2.44 3.44
CA TRP A 63 14.42 2.00 3.22
C TRP A 63 13.46 3.15 3.57
N LEU A 64 12.50 3.41 2.69
CA LEU A 64 11.43 4.40 2.87
C LEU A 64 10.11 3.64 3.03
N PHE A 65 9.49 3.75 4.21
CA PHE A 65 8.28 3.05 4.56
C PHE A 65 7.10 4.01 4.69
N PHE A 66 6.23 4.03 3.70
CA PHE A 66 5.02 4.84 3.63
C PHE A 66 3.88 4.10 4.30
N LEU A 67 3.29 4.72 5.32
CA LEU A 67 2.26 4.09 6.16
C LEU A 67 1.09 5.05 6.36
N HIS A 68 -0.13 4.52 6.42
CA HIS A 68 -1.29 5.32 6.81
C HIS A 68 -1.25 5.64 8.30
N GLU A 69 -1.86 6.77 8.69
CA GLU A 69 -1.97 7.18 10.10
C GLU A 69 -2.69 6.16 10.99
N ASP A 70 -3.54 5.31 10.42
CA ASP A 70 -4.39 4.35 11.10
C ASP A 70 -3.87 2.91 11.00
N PHE A 71 -2.57 2.76 10.70
CA PHE A 71 -1.82 1.52 10.72
C PHE A 71 -1.09 1.38 12.05
N GLU A 72 -1.38 0.33 12.82
CA GLU A 72 -0.72 0.04 14.09
C GLU A 72 0.10 -1.25 14.00
N PHE A 73 1.41 -1.16 14.23
CA PHE A 73 2.23 -2.35 14.42
C PHE A 73 1.89 -3.04 15.76
N LEU A 74 1.64 -4.34 15.71
CA LEU A 74 1.40 -5.24 16.84
C LEU A 74 2.58 -6.20 17.09
N GLY A 75 3.74 -5.85 16.54
CA GLY A 75 4.99 -6.57 16.60
C GLY A 75 6.12 -5.68 16.08
N PRO A 76 7.38 -6.15 16.14
CA PRO A 76 8.51 -5.37 15.63
C PRO A 76 8.35 -5.06 14.13
N LEU A 77 9.12 -4.09 13.64
CA LEU A 77 9.26 -3.85 12.20
C LEU A 77 9.67 -5.15 11.47
N PRO A 78 9.23 -5.34 10.22
CA PRO A 78 9.65 -6.49 9.41
C PRO A 78 11.17 -6.56 9.30
N GLU A 79 11.71 -7.78 9.27
CA GLU A 79 13.12 -8.00 9.01
C GLU A 79 13.46 -7.56 7.58
N LEU A 80 14.36 -6.59 7.45
CA LEU A 80 14.75 -6.02 6.16
C LEU A 80 16.09 -6.54 5.66
N SER A 81 16.87 -7.22 6.52
CA SER A 81 18.15 -7.78 6.10
C SER A 81 17.94 -8.86 5.03
N GLY A 82 18.75 -8.77 3.97
CA GLY A 82 18.68 -9.70 2.84
C GLY A 82 17.51 -9.46 1.87
N LEU A 83 16.65 -8.47 2.10
CA LEU A 83 15.68 -8.06 1.09
C LEU A 83 16.40 -7.49 -0.14
N ARG A 84 15.90 -7.82 -1.32
CA ARG A 84 16.38 -7.22 -2.57
C ARG A 84 15.95 -5.76 -2.59
N THR A 85 16.86 -4.85 -2.88
CA THR A 85 16.56 -3.41 -2.98
C THR A 85 15.74 -3.08 -4.23
N GLU A 86 15.77 -3.93 -5.25
CA GLU A 86 15.06 -3.81 -6.54
C GLU A 86 13.69 -4.49 -6.50
N ALA A 87 12.88 -4.18 -5.49
CA ALA A 87 11.50 -4.63 -5.40
C ALA A 87 10.66 -3.65 -4.60
N VAL A 88 9.36 -3.64 -4.89
CA VAL A 88 8.35 -2.92 -4.14
C VAL A 88 7.80 -3.86 -3.08
N TYR A 89 7.78 -3.41 -1.82
CA TYR A 89 7.28 -4.20 -0.72
C TYR A 89 6.05 -3.54 -0.09
N GLY A 90 5.20 -4.33 0.55
CA GLY A 90 4.13 -3.87 1.43
C GLY A 90 3.80 -4.94 2.47
N THR A 91 2.78 -4.73 3.28
CA THR A 91 2.38 -5.67 4.36
C THR A 91 1.08 -6.41 4.06
N PHE A 92 0.34 -5.97 3.05
CA PHE A 92 -0.86 -6.61 2.53
C PHE A 92 -0.97 -6.39 1.03
N GLY A 93 -1.43 -7.39 0.28
CA GLY A 93 -1.54 -7.31 -1.17
C GLY A 93 -2.36 -8.44 -1.78
N ALA A 94 -2.64 -8.32 -3.07
CA ALA A 94 -3.49 -9.23 -3.82
C ALA A 94 -2.71 -9.90 -4.96
N ARG A 95 -2.97 -11.20 -5.16
CA ARG A 95 -2.44 -11.97 -6.30
C ARG A 95 -3.55 -12.76 -6.96
N LEU A 96 -3.49 -12.89 -8.28
CA LEU A 96 -4.39 -13.76 -9.03
C LEU A 96 -3.86 -15.20 -9.01
N GLU A 97 -4.62 -16.10 -8.38
CA GLU A 97 -4.36 -17.53 -8.45
C GLU A 97 -5.41 -18.19 -9.36
N GLY A 98 -5.00 -18.49 -10.60
CA GLY A 98 -5.93 -18.90 -11.66
C GLY A 98 -6.86 -17.74 -12.03
N ARG A 99 -8.13 -17.82 -11.65
CA ARG A 99 -9.12 -16.73 -11.83
C ARG A 99 -9.58 -16.10 -10.52
N LYS A 100 -8.97 -16.48 -9.39
CA LYS A 100 -9.41 -16.03 -8.07
C LYS A 100 -8.41 -15.04 -7.46
N PRO A 101 -8.86 -13.88 -6.97
CA PRO A 101 -8.02 -12.99 -6.18
C PRO A 101 -7.75 -13.64 -4.82
N CYS A 102 -6.47 -13.75 -4.46
CA CYS A 102 -5.98 -14.24 -3.18
C CYS A 102 -5.23 -13.12 -2.47
N MET A 103 -5.60 -12.86 -1.21
CA MET A 103 -5.04 -11.76 -0.43
C MET A 103 -3.96 -12.28 0.53
N TYR A 104 -2.75 -11.73 0.49
CA TYR A 104 -1.60 -12.13 1.30
C TYR A 104 -1.22 -11.05 2.29
N GLY A 105 -0.81 -11.45 3.50
CA GLY A 105 -0.49 -10.53 4.59
C GLY A 105 -1.60 -10.48 5.63
N ARG A 106 -1.72 -11.55 6.42
CA ARG A 106 -2.81 -11.66 7.40
C ARG A 106 -2.71 -10.59 8.49
N HIS A 107 -3.78 -9.83 8.67
CA HIS A 107 -3.87 -8.75 9.65
C HIS A 107 -5.30 -8.59 10.19
N THR A 108 -5.48 -7.62 11.09
CA THR A 108 -6.79 -7.24 11.62
C THR A 108 -7.26 -5.93 10.99
N CYS A 109 -8.46 -5.89 10.43
CA CYS A 109 -9.15 -4.64 10.07
C CYS A 109 -10.19 -4.29 11.14
N SER A 110 -10.37 -3.02 11.46
CA SER A 110 -11.40 -2.56 12.40
C SER A 110 -11.95 -1.19 12.03
N ASN A 111 -12.98 -0.75 12.74
CA ASN A 111 -13.33 0.67 12.78
C ASN A 111 -12.20 1.49 13.45
N LYS A 112 -12.26 2.81 13.30
CA LYS A 112 -11.29 3.77 13.87
C LYS A 112 -11.19 3.70 15.40
N ASP A 113 -12.24 3.25 16.09
CA ASP A 113 -12.29 3.02 17.54
C ASP A 113 -11.81 1.60 17.95
N GLY A 114 -11.42 0.77 17.00
CA GLY A 114 -11.03 -0.64 17.22
C GLY A 114 -12.19 -1.62 17.24
N SER A 115 -13.44 -1.16 17.14
CA SER A 115 -14.62 -2.03 17.12
C SER A 115 -14.76 -2.79 15.80
N ASN A 116 -15.59 -3.85 15.81
CA ASN A 116 -15.85 -4.71 14.66
C ASN A 116 -14.59 -5.34 14.04
N ALA A 117 -13.58 -5.67 14.86
CA ALA A 117 -12.33 -6.25 14.38
C ALA A 117 -12.54 -7.57 13.61
N ARG A 118 -11.91 -7.69 12.45
CA ARG A 118 -11.96 -8.89 11.57
C ARG A 118 -10.56 -9.25 11.10
N LYS A 119 -10.25 -10.55 11.08
CA LYS A 119 -9.02 -11.03 10.46
C LYS A 119 -9.20 -11.13 8.95
N THR A 120 -8.24 -10.60 8.21
CA THR A 120 -8.24 -10.55 6.74
C THR A 120 -6.91 -11.09 6.23
N GLY A 121 -6.91 -11.77 5.07
CA GLY A 121 -5.70 -12.21 4.37
C GLY A 121 -5.13 -13.56 4.81
N ILE A 122 -4.25 -14.09 3.97
CA ILE A 122 -3.50 -15.34 4.17
C ILE A 122 -2.21 -15.02 4.93
N GLU A 123 -1.87 -15.84 5.92
CA GLU A 123 -0.61 -15.71 6.64
C GLU A 123 0.56 -16.13 5.78
N ILE A 124 1.65 -15.36 5.87
CA ILE A 124 2.90 -15.61 5.16
C ILE A 124 4.05 -15.66 6.15
N ALA A 125 5.03 -16.52 5.89
CA ALA A 125 6.23 -16.65 6.73
C ALA A 125 7.48 -16.01 6.09
N ALA A 126 7.41 -15.63 4.82
CA ALA A 126 8.50 -15.06 4.04
C ALA A 126 7.95 -14.07 3.00
N PRO A 127 8.80 -13.19 2.43
CA PRO A 127 8.41 -12.32 1.33
C PRO A 127 7.69 -13.09 0.23
N THR A 128 6.47 -12.68 -0.09
CA THR A 128 5.59 -13.41 -1.02
C THR A 128 5.21 -12.52 -2.19
N TRP A 129 5.40 -13.01 -3.42
CA TRP A 129 5.04 -12.27 -4.63
C TRP A 129 3.53 -12.05 -4.73
N VAL A 130 3.14 -10.84 -5.12
CA VAL A 130 1.76 -10.41 -5.39
C VAL A 130 1.69 -9.51 -6.63
N ASP A 131 0.48 -9.27 -7.14
CA ASP A 131 0.25 -8.37 -8.29
C ASP A 131 0.09 -6.92 -7.84
N THR A 132 -0.58 -6.67 -6.71
CA THR A 132 -0.70 -5.31 -6.17
C THR A 132 -0.63 -5.29 -4.65
N LEU A 133 -0.34 -4.11 -4.10
CA LEU A 133 -0.31 -3.86 -2.66
C LEU A 133 -1.48 -2.98 -2.24
N ASP A 134 -1.91 -3.17 -1.01
CA ASP A 134 -2.85 -2.27 -0.35
C ASP A 134 -2.18 -0.95 -0.01
N CYS A 135 -2.92 0.14 -0.13
CA CYS A 135 -2.38 1.49 0.05
C CYS A 135 -1.96 1.83 1.48
N GLN A 136 -2.36 1.02 2.47
CA GLN A 136 -2.00 1.22 3.87
C GLN A 136 -0.49 1.17 4.15
N SER A 137 0.29 0.48 3.30
CA SER A 137 1.71 0.28 3.54
C SER A 137 2.49 0.01 2.24
N ILE A 138 3.50 0.82 1.96
CA ILE A 138 4.46 0.60 0.87
C ILE A 138 5.87 0.84 1.38
N LEU A 139 6.79 -0.05 1.06
CA LEU A 139 8.20 0.00 1.43
C LEU A 139 9.06 -0.07 0.17
N LEU A 140 9.92 0.93 0.01
CA LEU A 140 10.78 1.12 -1.16
C LEU A 140 12.21 1.31 -0.70
N HIS A 141 13.18 0.84 -1.48
CA HIS A 141 14.58 1.22 -1.26
C HIS A 141 14.94 2.44 -2.10
N SER A 142 15.65 3.41 -1.52
CA SER A 142 16.07 4.62 -2.24
C SER A 142 16.95 4.32 -3.45
N ALA A 143 17.79 3.26 -3.40
CA ALA A 143 18.59 2.84 -4.55
C ALA A 143 17.73 2.46 -5.77
N MET A 144 16.59 1.80 -5.58
CA MET A 144 15.64 1.50 -6.66
C MET A 144 15.03 2.78 -7.23
N LEU A 145 14.64 3.72 -6.36
CA LEU A 145 14.09 5.01 -6.78
C LEU A 145 15.10 5.89 -7.54
N ARG A 146 16.41 5.74 -7.26
CA ARG A 146 17.50 6.37 -8.02
C ARG A 146 17.73 5.68 -9.36
N ALA A 147 17.68 4.35 -9.41
CA ALA A 147 17.82 3.57 -10.64
C ALA A 147 16.63 3.77 -11.60
N HIS A 148 15.44 4.07 -11.06
CA HIS A 148 14.21 4.28 -11.81
C HIS A 148 13.59 5.66 -11.46
N PRO A 149 14.11 6.77 -12.02
CA PRO A 149 13.63 8.11 -11.67
C PRO A 149 12.15 8.36 -12.03
N GLY A 150 11.60 7.61 -13.02
CA GLY A 150 10.18 7.64 -13.37
C GLY A 150 9.26 6.84 -12.43
N LEU A 151 9.83 6.08 -11.49
CA LEU A 151 9.05 5.32 -10.51
C LEU A 151 8.70 6.25 -9.34
N ARG A 152 7.52 6.88 -9.42
CA ARG A 152 6.95 7.80 -8.43
C ARG A 152 5.48 7.50 -8.23
N PHE A 153 4.91 7.98 -7.11
CA PHE A 153 3.47 7.91 -6.90
C PHE A 153 2.76 8.86 -7.86
N ASP A 154 1.70 8.39 -8.51
CA ASP A 154 0.92 9.22 -9.42
C ASP A 154 0.09 10.27 -8.67
N GLU A 155 0.44 11.54 -8.84
CA GLU A 155 -0.25 12.69 -8.23
C GLU A 155 -1.60 13.01 -8.91
N GLY A 156 -1.94 12.35 -10.02
CA GLY A 156 -3.30 12.33 -10.54
C GLY A 156 -4.29 11.56 -9.63
N LEU A 157 -3.75 10.73 -8.73
CA LEU A 157 -4.50 10.06 -7.68
C LEU A 157 -4.33 10.81 -6.34
N SER A 158 -5.26 10.60 -5.42
CA SER A 158 -5.30 11.36 -4.16
C SER A 158 -5.16 10.47 -2.92
N PHE A 159 -6.19 9.71 -2.57
CA PHE A 159 -6.19 8.88 -1.35
C PHE A 159 -6.51 7.40 -1.60
N ASP A 160 -6.82 7.06 -2.85
CA ASP A 160 -7.18 5.71 -3.27
C ASP A 160 -6.30 5.31 -4.47
N LEU A 161 -6.07 4.01 -4.61
CA LEU A 161 -5.51 3.36 -5.81
C LEU A 161 -4.08 3.73 -6.22
N TYR A 162 -3.44 4.68 -5.55
CA TYR A 162 -2.05 5.07 -5.85
C TYR A 162 -1.03 3.96 -5.57
N ALA A 163 -1.39 2.99 -4.72
CA ALA A 163 -0.54 1.85 -4.42
C ALA A 163 -0.59 0.82 -5.55
N GLU A 164 -1.78 0.53 -6.03
CA GLU A 164 -2.03 -0.33 -7.18
C GLU A 164 -1.42 0.28 -8.45
N GLU A 165 -1.56 1.60 -8.65
CA GLU A 165 -0.87 2.33 -9.73
C GLU A 165 0.64 2.15 -9.65
N PHE A 166 1.23 2.36 -8.46
CA PHE A 166 2.67 2.22 -8.27
C PHE A 166 3.15 0.80 -8.56
N CYS A 167 2.37 -0.21 -8.19
CA CYS A 167 2.66 -1.62 -8.48
C CYS A 167 2.65 -1.90 -9.99
N LEU A 168 1.60 -1.45 -10.69
CA LEU A 168 1.50 -1.57 -12.15
C LEU A 168 2.65 -0.87 -12.85
N ASN A 169 2.97 0.37 -12.46
CA ASN A 169 4.10 1.11 -13.01
C ASN A 169 5.43 0.36 -12.78
N ALA A 170 5.65 -0.15 -11.57
CA ALA A 170 6.85 -0.91 -11.23
C ALA A 170 7.00 -2.18 -12.07
N GLN A 171 5.92 -2.92 -12.28
CA GLN A 171 5.95 -4.18 -13.03
C GLN A 171 6.03 -3.95 -14.54
N GLU A 172 5.15 -3.13 -15.10
CA GLU A 172 4.99 -2.99 -16.55
C GLU A 172 6.06 -2.10 -17.17
N ASN A 173 6.43 -1.01 -16.51
CA ASN A 173 7.37 -0.03 -17.06
C ASN A 173 8.81 -0.21 -16.57
N HIS A 174 9.00 -0.93 -15.46
CA HIS A 174 10.33 -1.10 -14.85
C HIS A 174 10.73 -2.56 -14.61
N GLY A 175 9.84 -3.54 -14.83
CA GLY A 175 10.16 -4.96 -14.66
C GLY A 175 10.46 -5.38 -13.22
N LEU A 176 10.00 -4.60 -12.23
CA LEU A 176 10.26 -4.81 -10.81
C LEU A 176 9.22 -5.74 -10.18
N SER A 177 9.65 -6.51 -9.18
CA SER A 177 8.73 -7.39 -8.44
C SER A 177 7.98 -6.63 -7.35
N VAL A 178 6.74 -7.04 -7.09
CA VAL A 178 5.92 -6.56 -5.98
C VAL A 178 5.73 -7.69 -4.96
N MET A 179 5.98 -7.41 -3.69
CA MET A 179 6.11 -8.43 -2.64
C MET A 179 5.39 -8.00 -1.34
N VAL A 180 4.77 -8.95 -0.66
CA VAL A 180 4.27 -8.74 0.72
C VAL A 180 5.28 -9.28 1.72
N LEU A 181 5.60 -8.49 2.75
CA LEU A 181 6.44 -8.86 3.88
C LEU A 181 5.60 -9.36 5.06
N PRO A 182 6.08 -10.37 5.82
CA PRO A 182 5.44 -10.75 7.07
C PRO A 182 5.47 -9.59 8.07
N ALA A 183 4.30 -9.14 8.52
CA ALA A 183 4.14 -8.12 9.55
C ALA A 183 2.93 -8.45 10.42
N ARG A 184 2.99 -8.08 11.70
CA ARG A 184 1.84 -8.14 12.62
C ARG A 184 1.32 -6.74 12.81
N PHE A 185 0.11 -6.47 12.34
CA PHE A 185 -0.47 -5.13 12.43
C PHE A 185 -2.00 -5.16 12.48
N GLN A 186 -2.57 -4.00 12.81
CA GLN A 186 -3.98 -3.70 12.70
C GLN A 186 -4.18 -2.44 11.85
N HIS A 187 -5.15 -2.49 10.94
CA HIS A 187 -5.58 -1.36 10.12
C HIS A 187 -6.94 -0.89 10.61
N TYR A 188 -7.02 0.36 11.08
CA TYR A 188 -8.19 0.94 11.73
C TYR A 188 -9.18 1.57 10.73
N SER A 189 -9.25 1.04 9.51
CA SER A 189 -10.28 1.40 8.56
C SER A 189 -10.66 0.26 7.62
N TYR A 190 -11.73 0.51 6.87
CA TYR A 190 -12.19 -0.31 5.77
C TYR A 190 -12.23 0.56 4.51
N GLY A 191 -11.84 -0.03 3.38
CA GLY A 191 -11.99 0.62 2.08
C GLY A 191 -13.44 1.02 1.82
N ARG A 192 -13.64 2.18 1.18
CA ARG A 192 -14.96 2.69 0.79
C ARG A 192 -14.96 3.03 -0.69
N ILE A 193 -15.94 2.49 -1.41
CA ILE A 193 -16.16 2.83 -2.82
C ILE A 193 -16.95 4.13 -2.88
N ILE A 194 -16.23 5.24 -3.03
CA ILE A 194 -16.79 6.58 -3.23
C ILE A 194 -16.43 7.11 -4.61
N GLU A 195 -16.93 8.29 -4.97
CA GLU A 195 -16.73 8.83 -6.32
C GLU A 195 -15.26 8.95 -6.71
N ARG A 196 -14.45 9.49 -5.81
CA ARG A 196 -12.99 9.56 -5.95
C ARG A 196 -12.33 8.20 -6.24
N TYR A 197 -12.82 7.12 -5.64
CA TYR A 197 -12.33 5.76 -5.92
C TYR A 197 -12.68 5.35 -7.36
N ARG A 198 -13.89 5.68 -7.84
CA ARG A 198 -14.33 5.41 -9.22
C ARG A 198 -13.54 6.21 -10.25
N GLU A 199 -13.30 7.48 -9.98
CA GLU A 199 -12.44 8.34 -10.80
C GLU A 199 -11.04 7.73 -10.91
N GLY A 200 -10.47 7.23 -9.81
CA GLY A 200 -9.20 6.53 -9.82
C GLY A 200 -9.22 5.23 -10.65
N LEU A 201 -10.32 4.47 -10.63
CA LEU A 201 -10.46 3.26 -11.46
C LEU A 201 -10.49 3.60 -12.94
N ALA A 202 -11.24 4.64 -13.32
CA ALA A 202 -11.30 5.11 -14.70
C ALA A 202 -9.92 5.59 -15.18
N HIS A 203 -9.22 6.35 -14.33
CA HIS A 203 -7.85 6.80 -14.59
C HIS A 203 -6.89 5.62 -14.82
N LEU A 204 -6.95 4.59 -13.97
CA LEU A 204 -6.11 3.39 -14.14
C LEU A 204 -6.52 2.55 -15.37
N ALA A 205 -7.80 2.51 -15.72
CA ALA A 205 -8.26 1.82 -16.92
C ALA A 205 -7.77 2.50 -18.20
N GLU A 206 -7.72 3.84 -18.23
CA GLU A 206 -7.17 4.60 -19.34
C GLU A 206 -5.65 4.45 -19.44
N ARG A 207 -4.95 4.49 -18.31
CA ARG A 207 -3.48 4.43 -18.26
C ARG A 207 -2.92 3.04 -18.52
N TYR A 208 -3.64 2.00 -18.09
CA TYR A 208 -3.25 0.60 -18.21
C TYR A 208 -4.33 -0.21 -18.97
N PRO A 209 -4.57 0.09 -20.26
CA PRO A 209 -5.72 -0.44 -21.00
C PRO A 209 -5.69 -1.95 -21.20
N ASP A 210 -4.50 -2.55 -21.26
CA ASP A 210 -4.30 -3.98 -21.51
C ASP A 210 -4.16 -4.81 -20.22
N SER A 211 -4.22 -4.15 -19.07
CA SER A 211 -3.96 -4.76 -17.77
C SER A 211 -5.25 -5.20 -17.08
N ALA A 212 -5.15 -6.32 -16.38
CA ALA A 212 -6.20 -6.82 -15.49
C ALA A 212 -5.54 -7.54 -14.32
N VAL A 213 -5.49 -6.89 -13.17
CA VAL A 213 -4.88 -7.43 -11.96
C VAL A 213 -5.83 -7.31 -10.77
N PRO A 214 -5.71 -8.17 -9.75
CA PRO A 214 -6.49 -7.99 -8.54
C PRO A 214 -5.91 -6.84 -7.71
N GLY A 215 -6.77 -5.95 -7.26
CA GLY A 215 -6.53 -5.06 -6.11
C GLY A 215 -7.08 -5.69 -4.83
N THR A 216 -6.83 -5.06 -3.68
CA THR A 216 -7.34 -5.54 -2.39
C THR A 216 -8.84 -5.29 -2.20
N CYS A 217 -9.39 -4.35 -2.97
CA CYS A 217 -10.82 -4.03 -2.98
C CYS A 217 -11.51 -4.47 -4.28
N THR A 218 -10.99 -4.06 -5.45
CA THR A 218 -11.56 -4.39 -6.78
C THR A 218 -10.48 -4.85 -7.75
N PHE A 219 -10.86 -5.40 -8.91
CA PHE A 219 -9.91 -5.57 -10.01
C PHE A 219 -9.56 -4.22 -10.65
N ILE A 220 -8.30 -4.11 -11.09
CA ILE A 220 -7.65 -2.89 -11.57
C ILE A 220 -7.17 -3.07 -13.02
N GLY A 221 -7.20 -1.99 -13.80
CA GLY A 221 -6.75 -1.93 -15.20
C GLY A 221 -7.92 -1.97 -16.21
N GLY A 222 -7.62 -1.67 -17.47
CA GLY A 222 -8.63 -1.50 -18.53
C GLY A 222 -9.39 -2.78 -18.88
N ARG A 223 -8.83 -3.95 -18.54
CA ARG A 223 -9.45 -5.26 -18.74
C ARG A 223 -10.00 -5.87 -17.46
N ALA A 224 -10.13 -5.09 -16.38
CA ALA A 224 -10.66 -5.56 -15.09
C ALA A 224 -12.02 -6.27 -15.20
N ALA A 225 -12.90 -5.80 -16.10
CA ALA A 225 -14.21 -6.38 -16.34
C ALA A 225 -14.15 -7.87 -16.77
N GLU A 226 -13.07 -8.31 -17.42
CA GLU A 226 -12.88 -9.71 -17.82
C GLU A 226 -12.66 -10.65 -16.63
N LEU A 227 -12.02 -10.14 -15.57
CA LEU A 227 -11.85 -10.87 -14.31
C LEU A 227 -13.15 -10.83 -13.50
N GLU A 228 -13.81 -9.67 -13.45
CA GLU A 228 -15.09 -9.47 -12.76
C GLU A 228 -16.20 -10.36 -13.29
N ALA A 229 -16.27 -10.60 -14.59
CA ALA A 229 -17.25 -11.52 -15.19
C ALA A 229 -17.19 -12.96 -14.61
N GLY A 230 -16.04 -13.35 -14.04
CA GLY A 230 -15.83 -14.66 -13.42
C GLY A 230 -15.79 -14.64 -11.89
N PHE A 231 -16.08 -13.51 -11.24
CA PHE A 231 -15.90 -13.34 -9.80
C PHE A 231 -17.11 -12.66 -9.14
N THR A 232 -17.53 -13.21 -8.00
CA THR A 232 -18.58 -12.61 -7.18
C THR A 232 -17.97 -12.04 -5.91
N TYR A 233 -18.05 -10.73 -5.73
CA TYR A 233 -17.63 -10.08 -4.50
C TYR A 233 -18.57 -10.43 -3.34
N ASP A 234 -18.04 -10.63 -2.14
CA ASP A 234 -18.87 -10.87 -0.94
C ASP A 234 -19.57 -9.59 -0.44
N ASN A 235 -19.08 -8.42 -0.85
CA ASN A 235 -19.62 -7.11 -0.45
C ASN A 235 -20.59 -6.57 -1.50
N LYS A 236 -21.82 -6.24 -1.10
CA LYS A 236 -22.85 -5.68 -1.99
C LYS A 236 -22.44 -4.38 -2.68
N ALA A 237 -21.65 -3.52 -2.04
CA ALA A 237 -21.16 -2.30 -2.66
C ALA A 237 -20.17 -2.62 -3.80
N LEU A 238 -19.28 -3.60 -3.60
CA LEU A 238 -18.35 -4.06 -4.64
C LEU A 238 -19.09 -4.76 -5.79
N GLN A 239 -20.12 -5.56 -5.49
CA GLN A 239 -20.98 -6.14 -6.53
C GLN A 239 -21.68 -5.06 -7.37
N ALA A 240 -22.22 -4.02 -6.72
CA ALA A 240 -22.88 -2.92 -7.42
C ALA A 240 -21.91 -2.09 -8.27
N GLU A 241 -20.66 -1.98 -7.84
CA GLU A 241 -19.60 -1.32 -8.61
C GLU A 241 -19.21 -2.13 -9.84
N ALA A 242 -18.96 -3.43 -9.68
CA ALA A 242 -18.63 -4.33 -10.79
C ALA A 242 -19.73 -4.36 -11.87
N ALA A 243 -21.00 -4.26 -11.47
CA ALA A 243 -22.13 -4.22 -12.40
C ALA A 243 -22.26 -2.92 -13.21
N ARG A 244 -21.48 -1.87 -12.88
CA ARG A 244 -21.49 -0.57 -13.59
C ARG A 244 -20.44 -0.47 -14.70
N ARG A 245 -19.46 -1.37 -14.71
CA ARG A 245 -18.37 -1.42 -15.69
C ARG A 245 -18.77 -2.33 -16.85
#